data_AF-A0A3B3QH44-F1
#
_entry.id   AF-A0A3B3QH44-F1
#
_cell.length_a   1.000
_cell.length_b   1.000
_cell.length_c   1.000
_cell.angle_alpha   90.00
_cell.angle_beta   90.00
_cell.angle_gamma   90.00
#
_symmetry.space_group_name_H-M   'P 1'
#
loop_
_entity.id
_entity.type
_entity.pdbx_description
1 polymer ?
#
loop_
_entity_poly.entity_id
_entity_poly.type
_entity_poly.pdbx_seq_one_letter_code
_entity_poly.pdbx_strand_id
1 'polypeptide(L)'
;MKGKACGVCGKADGEVKQEFRTPNGRLASSAVSFSHSWVVPAKSCRDAEQCFMKTESIQLEKQINLNGQESKCYSVEPVLQCLPGCNPLKTTPVTVGFHCLPIGIFWEKTVDLKENTEAHVACHCTHQCA
;
A
#
# COMPACT_ATOMS: atom_id res chain seq x y z
N MET A 1 -20.68 0.46 -22.37
CA MET A 1 -19.67 1.17 -21.55
C MET A 1 -18.43 0.29 -21.27
N LYS A 2 -18.07 -0.64 -22.17
CA LYS A 2 -16.98 -1.59 -21.98
C LYS A 2 -15.63 -0.86 -21.82
N GLY A 3 -14.83 -1.24 -20.82
CA GLY A 3 -13.49 -0.69 -20.59
C GLY A 3 -13.44 0.77 -20.12
N LYS A 4 -14.58 1.33 -19.68
CA LYS A 4 -14.67 2.72 -19.19
C LYS A 4 -14.78 2.83 -17.67
N ALA A 5 -14.80 1.71 -16.96
CA ALA A 5 -14.82 1.70 -15.50
C ALA A 5 -13.38 1.64 -14.95
N CYS A 6 -13.24 2.02 -13.68
CA CYS A 6 -12.06 1.77 -12.87
C CYS A 6 -12.51 1.70 -11.41
N GLY A 7 -11.62 1.23 -10.54
CA GLY A 7 -11.94 1.06 -9.13
C GLY A 7 -11.92 -0.40 -8.70
N VAL A 8 -12.46 -0.63 -7.51
CA VAL A 8 -12.53 -1.95 -6.87
C VAL A 8 -13.39 -2.94 -7.67
N CYS A 9 -14.27 -2.45 -8.55
CA CYS A 9 -15.09 -3.27 -9.45
C CYS A 9 -14.42 -3.58 -10.81
N GLY A 10 -13.16 -3.20 -11.00
CA GLY A 10 -12.41 -3.48 -12.22
C GLY A 10 -12.74 -2.55 -13.40
N LYS A 11 -12.29 -2.93 -14.60
CA LYS A 11 -12.40 -2.09 -15.81
C LYS A 11 -13.66 -2.31 -16.64
N ALA A 12 -14.41 -3.38 -16.34
CA ALA A 12 -15.56 -3.82 -17.13
C ALA A 12 -15.23 -4.01 -18.62
N ASP A 13 -14.04 -4.54 -18.94
CA ASP A 13 -13.59 -4.87 -20.30
C ASP A 13 -13.67 -6.37 -20.63
N GLY A 14 -14.12 -7.20 -19.69
CA GLY A 14 -14.24 -8.65 -19.86
C GLY A 14 -12.91 -9.40 -19.74
N GLU A 15 -11.83 -8.69 -19.39
CA GLU A 15 -10.58 -9.27 -18.93
C GLU A 15 -10.78 -9.79 -17.47
N VAL A 16 -10.06 -10.83 -17.07
CA VAL A 16 -10.22 -11.45 -15.73
C VAL A 16 -8.89 -11.76 -15.04
N LYS A 17 -7.77 -11.68 -15.75
CA LYS A 17 -6.43 -12.05 -15.23
C LYS A 17 -5.71 -10.88 -14.56
N GLN A 18 -6.08 -9.64 -14.87
CA GLN A 18 -5.42 -8.41 -14.43
C GLN A 18 -6.37 -7.49 -13.65
N GLU A 19 -7.40 -8.04 -13.03
CA GLU A 19 -8.41 -7.27 -12.30
C GLU A 19 -7.85 -6.53 -11.08
N PHE A 20 -6.77 -7.04 -10.48
CA PHE A 20 -6.11 -6.39 -9.34
C PHE A 20 -5.17 -5.24 -9.75
N ARG A 21 -5.46 -4.56 -10.86
CA ARG A 21 -4.70 -3.39 -11.31
C ARG A 21 -5.10 -2.16 -10.49
N THR A 22 -4.15 -1.69 -9.71
CA THR A 22 -4.29 -0.53 -8.81
C THR A 22 -4.26 0.81 -9.58
N PRO A 23 -4.60 1.95 -8.96
CA PRO A 23 -4.60 3.27 -9.61
C PRO A 23 -3.25 3.68 -10.21
N ASN A 24 -2.14 3.19 -9.66
CA ASN A 24 -0.80 3.45 -10.18
C ASN A 24 -0.43 2.57 -11.39
N GLY A 25 -1.36 1.74 -11.87
CA GLY A 25 -1.20 0.86 -13.02
C GLY A 25 -0.54 -0.49 -12.72
N ARG A 26 -0.10 -0.75 -11.49
CA ARG A 26 0.54 -2.02 -11.09
C ARG A 26 -0.49 -3.05 -10.64
N LEU A 27 -0.14 -4.33 -10.80
CA LEU A 27 -0.89 -5.43 -10.24
C LEU A 27 -0.54 -5.60 -8.76
N ALA A 28 -1.56 -5.59 -7.90
CA ALA A 28 -1.40 -5.87 -6.49
C ALA A 28 -1.16 -7.37 -6.24
N SER A 29 -0.45 -7.67 -5.15
CA SER A 29 -0.08 -9.03 -4.77
C SER A 29 -1.23 -9.80 -4.12
N SER A 30 -2.26 -9.12 -3.62
CA SER A 30 -3.44 -9.71 -2.99
C SER A 30 -4.71 -8.89 -3.26
N ALA A 31 -5.88 -9.50 -3.07
CA ALA A 31 -7.17 -8.80 -3.14
C ALA A 31 -7.29 -7.70 -2.07
N VAL A 32 -6.66 -7.89 -0.90
CA VAL A 32 -6.65 -6.92 0.20
C VAL A 32 -5.79 -5.71 -0.18
N SER A 33 -4.56 -5.91 -0.66
CA SER A 33 -3.71 -4.80 -1.11
C SER A 33 -4.30 -4.07 -2.32
N PHE A 34 -4.96 -4.79 -3.22
CA PHE A 34 -5.76 -4.19 -4.30
C PHE A 34 -6.85 -3.27 -3.75
N SER A 35 -7.70 -3.77 -2.86
CA SER A 35 -8.82 -3.00 -2.29
C SER A 35 -8.31 -1.78 -1.53
N HIS A 36 -7.23 -1.93 -0.75
CA HIS A 36 -6.60 -0.85 -0.01
C HIS A 36 -6.02 0.24 -0.92
N SER A 37 -5.52 -0.10 -2.11
CA SER A 37 -4.97 0.88 -3.06
C SER A 37 -6.01 1.86 -3.62
N TRP A 38 -7.30 1.54 -3.50
CA TRP A 38 -8.42 2.37 -3.94
C TRP A 38 -9.06 3.19 -2.82
N VAL A 39 -8.56 3.09 -1.59
CA VAL A 39 -9.02 3.92 -0.47
C VAL A 39 -8.66 5.37 -0.75
N VAL A 40 -9.65 6.26 -0.65
CA VAL A 40 -9.43 7.70 -0.76
C VAL A 40 -8.78 8.18 0.54
N PRO A 41 -7.56 8.74 0.50
CA PRO A 41 -6.87 9.17 1.71
C PRO A 41 -7.57 10.38 2.35
N ALA A 42 -7.56 10.46 3.68
CA ALA A 42 -7.95 11.68 4.36
C ALA A 42 -6.98 12.81 4.05
N LYS A 43 -7.53 14.02 3.92
CA LYS A 43 -6.74 15.25 3.74
C LYS A 43 -6.30 15.84 5.06
N SER A 44 -7.10 15.63 6.10
CA SER A 44 -6.94 16.23 7.41
C SER A 44 -7.53 15.31 8.46
N CYS A 45 -6.91 15.28 9.64
CA CYS A 45 -7.48 14.61 10.80
C CYS A 45 -8.58 15.42 11.50
N ARG A 46 -8.80 16.67 11.10
CA ARG A 46 -9.81 17.57 11.68
C ARG A 46 -11.20 17.32 11.11
N ASP A 47 -11.28 16.62 9.99
CA ASP A 47 -12.52 16.27 9.33
C ASP A 47 -13.02 14.94 9.92
N ALA A 48 -13.89 15.00 10.93
CA ALA A 48 -14.40 13.82 11.65
C ALA A 48 -15.15 12.80 10.76
N GLU A 49 -15.54 13.22 9.55
CA GLU A 49 -16.24 12.40 8.55
C GLU A 49 -15.29 11.59 7.65
N GLN A 50 -13.97 11.72 7.82
CA GLN A 50 -12.98 11.04 6.97
C GLN A 50 -12.29 9.90 7.72
N CYS A 51 -11.95 8.84 6.99
CA CYS A 51 -11.05 7.80 7.49
C CYS A 51 -9.66 8.41 7.71
N PHE A 52 -9.16 8.47 8.95
CA PHE A 52 -7.88 9.12 9.31
C PHE A 52 -6.61 8.35 8.88
N MET A 53 -6.59 7.94 7.61
CA MET A 53 -5.56 7.08 7.04
C MET A 53 -5.17 7.56 5.63
N LYS A 54 -3.98 7.18 5.23
CA LYS A 54 -3.39 7.42 3.92
C LYS A 54 -2.64 6.18 3.45
N THR A 55 -2.40 6.09 2.16
CA THR A 55 -1.58 5.01 1.58
C THR A 55 -0.13 5.47 1.49
N GLU A 56 0.83 4.71 2.04
CA GLU A 56 2.26 5.05 2.04
C GLU A 56 3.15 3.89 1.64
N SER A 57 4.35 4.21 1.16
CA SER A 57 5.43 3.24 0.97
C SER A 57 6.10 2.99 2.32
N ILE A 58 6.06 1.76 2.81
CA ILE A 58 6.69 1.40 4.08
C ILE A 58 8.03 0.70 3.83
N GLN A 59 8.95 0.82 4.79
CA GLN A 59 10.17 0.02 4.79
C GLN A 59 9.92 -1.30 5.53
N LEU A 60 10.42 -2.41 5.00
CA LEU A 60 10.43 -3.67 5.73
C LEU A 60 11.44 -3.58 6.88
N GLU A 61 10.99 -3.86 8.11
CA GLU A 61 11.86 -3.81 9.31
C GLU A 61 12.87 -4.96 9.37
N LYS A 62 12.59 -6.06 8.66
CA LYS A 62 13.47 -7.21 8.56
C LYS A 62 14.73 -6.86 7.76
N GLN A 63 15.90 -7.13 8.34
CA GLN A 63 17.16 -7.05 7.62
C GLN A 63 17.20 -8.19 6.58
N ILE A 64 17.26 -7.83 5.30
CA ILE A 64 17.37 -8.79 4.20
C ILE A 64 18.76 -8.67 3.59
N ASN A 65 19.45 -9.81 3.55
CA ASN A 65 20.71 -9.95 2.83
C ASN A 65 20.41 -10.53 1.45
N LEU A 66 20.42 -9.68 0.43
CA LEU A 66 20.37 -10.12 -0.96
C LEU A 66 21.79 -10.20 -1.49
N ASN A 67 22.20 -11.36 -2.02
CA ASN A 67 23.52 -11.58 -2.62
C ASN A 67 24.71 -11.19 -1.70
N GLY A 68 24.53 -11.32 -0.38
CA GLY A 68 25.57 -11.00 0.61
C GLY A 68 25.68 -9.52 1.00
N GLN A 69 24.74 -8.67 0.59
CA GLN A 69 24.71 -7.24 0.91
C GLN A 69 23.43 -6.87 1.66
N GLU A 70 23.57 -6.12 2.77
CA GLU A 70 22.42 -5.57 3.50
C GLU A 70 21.62 -4.65 2.57
N SER A 71 20.35 -5.00 2.36
CA SER A 71 19.47 -4.30 1.43
C SER A 71 18.26 -3.75 2.17
N LYS A 72 17.90 -2.50 1.87
CA LYS A 72 16.66 -1.89 2.39
C LYS A 72 15.54 -2.18 1.42
N CYS A 73 14.46 -2.75 1.93
CA CYS A 73 13.30 -3.13 1.15
C CYS A 73 12.14 -2.17 1.40
N TYR A 74 11.52 -1.68 0.34
CA TYR A 74 10.40 -0.76 0.38
C TYR A 74 9.19 -1.37 -0.32
N SER A 75 8.00 -1.15 0.24
CA SER A 75 6.77 -1.67 -0.35
C SER A 75 6.54 -1.05 -1.72
N VAL A 76 6.28 -1.92 -2.68
CA VAL A 76 5.96 -1.56 -4.05
C VAL A 76 4.51 -1.10 -4.15
N GLU A 77 3.63 -1.85 -3.50
CA GLU A 77 2.24 -1.51 -3.28
C GLU A 77 2.16 -0.61 -2.05
N PRO A 78 1.39 0.49 -2.11
CA PRO A 78 1.26 1.36 -0.95
C PRO A 78 0.37 0.69 0.10
N VAL A 79 0.76 0.82 1.36
CA VAL A 79 0.10 0.21 2.52
C VAL A 79 -0.69 1.28 3.26
N LEU A 80 -1.85 0.94 3.78
CA LEU A 80 -2.63 1.86 4.60
C LEU A 80 -1.93 2.13 5.93
N GLN A 81 -1.71 3.41 6.20
CA GLN A 81 -1.09 3.94 7.40
C GLN A 81 -2.00 5.03 7.97
N CYS A 82 -1.95 5.23 9.29
CA CYS A 82 -2.68 6.34 9.89
C CYS A 82 -2.03 7.67 9.48
N LEU A 83 -2.80 8.75 9.53
CA LEU A 83 -2.22 10.09 9.40
C LEU A 83 -1.22 10.36 10.54
N PRO A 84 -0.21 11.23 10.33
CA PRO A 84 0.68 11.66 11.40
C PRO A 84 -0.11 12.23 12.58
N GLY A 85 0.33 11.90 13.80
CA GLY A 85 -0.39 12.27 15.03
C GLY A 85 -1.60 11.39 15.36
N CYS A 86 -1.90 10.37 14.55
CA CYS A 86 -2.96 9.40 14.78
C CYS A 86 -2.40 8.01 15.07
N ASN A 87 -3.11 7.24 15.87
CA ASN A 87 -2.72 5.88 16.27
C ASN A 87 -3.66 4.83 15.65
N PRO A 88 -3.15 3.65 15.27
CA PRO A 88 -3.99 2.56 14.80
C PRO A 88 -4.82 1.99 15.95
N LEU A 89 -6.13 1.89 15.75
CA LEU A 89 -7.05 1.15 16.61
C LEU A 89 -7.19 -0.31 16.17
N LYS A 90 -7.09 -0.54 14.85
CA LYS A 90 -7.18 -1.87 14.26
C LYS A 90 -6.24 -1.96 13.07
N THR A 91 -5.49 -3.05 13.02
CA THR A 91 -4.66 -3.42 11.87
C THR A 91 -5.14 -4.72 11.26
N THR A 92 -4.69 -5.00 10.05
CA THR A 92 -4.85 -6.30 9.40
C THR A 92 -3.55 -6.66 8.69
N PRO A 93 -3.12 -7.93 8.75
CA PRO A 93 -2.01 -8.40 7.95
C PRO A 93 -2.39 -8.31 6.47
N VAL A 94 -1.48 -7.80 5.64
CA VAL A 94 -1.60 -7.74 4.20
C VAL A 94 -0.29 -8.21 3.56
N THR A 95 -0.40 -9.05 2.54
CA THR A 95 0.75 -9.45 1.72
C THR A 95 0.98 -8.39 0.65
N VAL A 96 2.17 -7.78 0.64
CA VAL A 96 2.58 -6.81 -0.37
C VAL A 96 3.93 -7.18 -0.98
N GLY A 97 4.14 -6.77 -2.22
CA GLY A 97 5.45 -6.85 -2.86
C GLY A 97 6.40 -5.79 -2.29
N PHE A 98 7.67 -6.16 -2.11
CA PHE A 98 8.75 -5.27 -1.73
C PHE A 98 9.83 -5.24 -2.81
N HIS A 99 10.39 -4.06 -3.01
CA HIS A 99 11.57 -3.83 -3.84
C HIS A 99 12.74 -3.53 -2.92
N CYS A 100 13.81 -4.30 -3.05
CA CYS A 100 14.99 -4.23 -2.21
C CYS A 100 16.12 -3.60 -3.00
N LEU A 101 16.61 -2.46 -2.51
CA LEU A 101 17.71 -1.75 -3.12
C LEU A 101 19.02 -2.21 -2.47
N PRO A 102 19.94 -2.86 -3.21
CA PRO A 102 21.34 -2.83 -2.84
C PRO A 102 21.85 -1.39 -2.99
N ILE A 103 22.88 -1.02 -2.23
CA ILE A 103 23.46 0.32 -2.30
C ILE A 103 24.00 0.56 -3.73
N GLY A 104 23.33 1.40 -4.54
CA GLY A 104 23.89 1.96 -5.76
C GLY A 104 23.29 1.58 -7.13
N ILE A 105 22.15 0.90 -7.22
CA ILE A 105 21.46 0.68 -8.52
C ILE A 105 20.00 1.11 -8.42
N PHE A 106 19.58 2.01 -9.31
CA PHE A 106 18.22 2.52 -9.40
C PHE A 106 17.69 2.29 -10.80
N TRP A 107 17.03 1.17 -11.12
CA TRP A 107 16.10 1.10 -12.25
C TRP A 107 15.08 -0.03 -12.09
N GLU A 108 13.83 0.30 -12.42
CA GLU A 108 12.59 -0.50 -12.38
C GLU A 108 12.27 -1.17 -11.03
N LYS A 109 11.22 -0.68 -10.35
CA LYS A 109 10.73 -1.25 -9.07
C LYS A 109 10.18 -2.66 -9.33
N THR A 110 11.03 -3.67 -9.43
CA THR A 110 10.65 -5.08 -9.46
C THR A 110 10.11 -5.49 -8.09
N VAL A 111 9.31 -6.56 -8.07
CA VAL A 111 8.93 -7.19 -6.80
C VAL A 111 9.97 -8.26 -6.53
N ASP A 112 10.87 -8.00 -5.60
CA ASP A 112 11.99 -8.90 -5.27
C ASP A 112 11.57 -9.93 -4.22
N LEU A 113 10.65 -9.54 -3.32
CA LEU A 113 10.05 -10.43 -2.33
C LEU A 113 8.60 -10.04 -2.05
N LYS A 114 7.82 -10.99 -1.52
CA LYS A 114 6.49 -10.75 -0.98
C LYS A 114 6.51 -11.11 0.49
N GLU A 115 6.07 -10.19 1.33
CA GLU A 115 6.08 -10.37 2.78
C GLU A 115 4.80 -9.78 3.38
N ASN A 116 4.42 -10.29 4.56
CA ASN A 116 3.29 -9.77 5.29
C ASN A 116 3.68 -8.52 6.08
N THR A 117 2.77 -7.55 6.12
CA THR A 117 2.90 -6.32 6.89
C THR A 117 1.55 -5.89 7.44
N GLU A 118 1.54 -4.99 8.42
CA GLU A 118 0.33 -4.49 9.05
C GLU A 118 -0.20 -3.27 8.32
N ALA A 119 -1.40 -3.38 7.77
CA ALA A 119 -2.16 -2.25 7.25
C ALA A 119 -3.09 -1.72 8.35
N HIS A 120 -3.05 -0.42 8.61
CA HIS A 120 -3.97 0.22 9.54
C HIS A 120 -5.34 0.32 8.87
N VAL A 121 -6.41 -0.16 9.51
CA VAL A 121 -7.78 -0.15 8.95
C VAL A 121 -8.78 0.64 9.80
N ALA A 122 -8.38 1.01 11.02
CA ALA A 122 -9.07 2.00 11.84
C ALA A 122 -8.03 2.83 12.60
N CYS A 123 -8.22 4.14 12.62
CA CYS A 123 -7.29 5.09 13.23
C CYS A 123 -8.03 6.02 14.18
N HIS A 124 -7.36 6.46 15.23
CA HIS A 124 -7.84 7.48 16.16
C HIS A 124 -6.82 8.62 16.25
N CYS A 125 -7.31 9.85 16.14
CA CYS A 125 -6.50 11.05 16.25
C CYS A 125 -6.90 11.84 17.49
N THR A 126 -5.92 12.47 18.13
CA THR A 126 -6.21 13.48 19.16
C THR A 126 -6.46 14.84 18.51
N HIS A 127 -7.00 15.81 19.25
CA HIS A 127 -7.27 17.16 18.74
C HIS A 127 -6.03 17.93 18.22
N GLN A 128 -4.81 17.39 18.41
CA GLN A 128 -3.54 18.00 18.03
C GLN A 128 -2.78 17.13 17.02
N CYS A 129 -3.40 16.76 15.90
CA CYS A 129 -2.64 16.15 14.82
C CYS A 129 -1.86 17.22 14.06
N ALA A 130 -0.55 17.01 13.99
CA ALA A 130 0.46 17.84 13.33
C ALA A 130 1.28 16.96 12.39
#